data_AF-A0A1Z4BMH5-F1
#
_entry.id   AF-A0A1Z4BMH5-F1
#
_cell.length_a   1.000
_cell.length_b   1.000
_cell.length_c   1.000
_cell.angle_alpha   90.00
_cell.angle_beta   90.00
_cell.angle_gamma   90.00
#
_symmetry.space_group_name_H-M   'P 1'
#
loop_
_entity.id
_entity.type
_entity.pdbx_description
1 polymer ?
#
loop_
_entity_poly.entity_id
_entity_poly.type
_entity_poly.pdbx_seq_one_letter_code
_entity_poly.pdbx_strand_id
1 'polypeptide(L)'
;MRKILTTLAVIALTLASCSKEKENCNCNNGGTTTPTTTIKPNQIMLGYPKDFKKFNITETIPNNYSFYNDEGCAIANIPSSLEFANKHLNAFFEKFTIVDSEGFEITHTEDGHPFVNEKMRKWTLQKPYEIEPICTGTDSPTYSYYELYGLYEKENIVVFYKAKPFKVFGIYRGGEFEYDAINFYKFPNKEIYRNYVNMLKNIYTNNFEKYAFYELPVQPFPLIYCGNVSRIPSALGDRGIPSFIPKTIEHEKVTKKKKDGFLDLPFNYYNSHKSMRELNQQYARAWIGKYRFEIYYKSEYTDVGDFAIEPFYFLREEWGQRLLSIKIGGKRCFNHTELSALIIKPMPEHRAIAFYRFETLEAFLLFPNDQSYNEYMAMLKDIFNTPEAQESIFLNF
;
A
#
# COMPACT_ATOMS: atom_id res chain seq x y z
N MET A 1 59.20 -8.79 -44.74
CA MET A 1 58.76 -7.38 -44.60
C MET A 1 57.55 -7.06 -45.50
N ARG A 2 56.40 -7.71 -45.29
CA ARG A 2 55.10 -7.33 -45.92
C ARG A 2 53.87 -7.54 -45.02
N LYS A 3 54.07 -7.95 -43.75
CA LYS A 3 53.00 -8.21 -42.77
C LYS A 3 52.94 -7.23 -41.60
N ILE A 4 53.86 -6.24 -41.53
CA ILE A 4 53.88 -5.22 -40.46
C ILE A 4 53.32 -3.88 -40.94
N LEU A 5 53.36 -3.59 -42.26
CA LEU A 5 52.78 -2.34 -42.80
C LEU A 5 51.25 -2.35 -42.89
N THR A 6 50.60 -3.51 -42.99
CA THR A 6 49.12 -3.57 -43.15
C THR A 6 48.38 -3.38 -41.82
N THR A 7 49.01 -3.71 -40.69
CA THR A 7 48.39 -3.59 -39.36
C THR A 7 48.47 -2.16 -38.80
N LEU A 8 49.46 -1.35 -39.23
CA LEU A 8 49.60 0.05 -38.83
C LEU A 8 48.67 1.01 -39.61
N ALA A 9 48.28 0.67 -40.85
CA ALA A 9 47.35 1.47 -41.63
C ALA A 9 45.89 1.39 -41.14
N VAL A 10 45.49 0.28 -40.52
CA VAL A 10 44.11 0.09 -40.01
C VAL A 10 43.88 0.79 -38.66
N ILE A 11 44.93 0.98 -37.86
CA ILE A 11 44.85 1.72 -36.58
C ILE A 11 44.83 3.24 -36.81
N ALA A 12 45.42 3.73 -37.91
CA ALA A 12 45.41 5.15 -38.26
C ALA A 12 44.08 5.64 -38.87
N LEU A 13 43.23 4.76 -39.41
CA LEU A 13 41.97 5.13 -40.06
C LEU A 13 40.75 5.10 -39.13
N THR A 14 40.83 4.47 -37.95
CA THR A 14 39.74 4.45 -36.96
C THR A 14 39.84 5.55 -35.90
N LEU A 15 40.95 6.30 -35.86
CA LEU A 15 41.16 7.44 -34.95
C LEU A 15 40.95 8.82 -35.60
N ALA A 16 40.55 8.88 -36.88
CA ALA A 16 40.49 10.12 -37.66
C ALA A 16 39.09 10.58 -38.11
N SER A 17 37.99 10.03 -37.57
CA SER A 17 36.63 10.57 -37.82
C SER A 17 36.00 11.33 -36.65
N CYS A 18 36.77 11.64 -35.60
CA CYS A 18 36.47 12.78 -34.72
C CYS A 18 37.05 14.05 -35.37
N SER A 19 36.35 14.57 -36.38
CA SER A 19 36.60 15.93 -36.85
C SER A 19 36.23 16.92 -35.75
N LYS A 20 37.21 17.75 -35.41
CA LYS A 20 37.13 18.85 -34.46
C LYS A 20 36.13 19.90 -34.94
N GLU A 21 35.16 20.24 -34.11
CA GLU A 21 34.94 21.61 -33.62
C GLU A 21 34.59 21.49 -32.12
N LYS A 22 35.66 21.38 -31.31
CA LYS A 22 35.63 21.52 -29.85
C LYS A 22 36.48 22.74 -29.52
N GLU A 23 35.84 23.88 -29.40
CA GLU A 23 36.25 24.95 -28.48
C GLU A 23 35.07 25.22 -27.54
N ASN A 24 35.00 24.38 -26.51
CA ASN A 24 34.46 24.66 -25.16
C ASN A 24 34.35 23.34 -24.38
N CYS A 25 35.49 22.65 -24.24
CA CYS A 25 35.65 21.72 -23.13
C CYS A 25 36.09 22.53 -21.92
N ASN A 26 35.13 23.05 -21.16
CA ASN A 26 35.40 23.53 -19.81
C ASN A 26 35.17 22.37 -18.84
N CYS A 27 36.26 21.68 -18.51
CA CYS A 27 36.30 20.77 -17.37
C CYS A 27 36.23 21.62 -16.10
N ASN A 28 35.07 21.70 -15.46
CA ASN A 28 34.95 22.15 -14.08
C ASN A 28 34.29 21.06 -13.23
N ASN A 29 35.04 20.66 -12.19
CA ASN A 29 34.63 19.74 -11.15
C ASN A 29 33.45 20.31 -10.35
N GLY A 30 32.49 19.44 -10.01
CA GLY A 30 31.45 19.71 -8.99
C GLY A 30 30.07 20.02 -9.56
N GLY A 31 29.36 18.99 -10.04
CA GLY A 31 27.94 19.09 -10.37
C GLY A 31 27.44 17.79 -11.00
N THR A 32 26.64 17.03 -10.28
CA THR A 32 25.90 15.87 -10.83
C THR A 32 24.84 16.37 -11.80
N THR A 33 25.22 16.61 -13.06
CA THR A 33 24.25 16.75 -14.17
C THR A 33 23.93 15.36 -14.70
N THR A 34 22.78 14.84 -14.27
CA THR A 34 22.15 13.66 -14.86
C THR A 34 22.04 13.86 -16.37
N PRO A 35 22.52 12.93 -17.23
CA PRO A 35 22.35 13.08 -18.67
C PRO A 35 20.85 13.01 -18.99
N THR A 36 20.28 14.12 -19.43
CA THR A 36 18.93 14.14 -19.99
C THR A 36 18.99 13.45 -21.35
N THR A 37 18.70 12.13 -21.39
CA THR A 37 18.37 11.50 -22.67
C THR A 37 17.23 12.31 -23.29
N THR A 38 17.49 12.97 -24.42
CA THR A 38 16.54 13.93 -25.00
C THR A 38 15.48 13.14 -25.76
N ILE A 39 14.33 12.91 -25.13
CA ILE A 39 13.18 12.21 -25.72
C ILE A 39 12.59 13.12 -26.81
N LYS A 40 12.37 12.58 -28.01
CA LYS A 40 11.75 13.35 -29.11
C LYS A 40 10.27 13.64 -28.80
N PRO A 41 9.67 14.71 -29.37
CA PRO A 41 8.27 15.07 -29.11
C PRO A 41 7.24 13.95 -29.35
N ASN A 42 7.53 13.03 -30.27
CA ASN A 42 6.69 11.88 -30.62
C ASN A 42 7.14 10.56 -29.97
N GLN A 43 7.97 10.62 -28.93
CA GLN A 43 8.47 9.44 -28.23
C GLN A 43 8.02 9.43 -26.77
N ILE A 44 7.77 8.23 -26.23
CA ILE A 44 7.65 7.98 -24.81
C ILE A 44 8.76 7.01 -24.44
N MET A 45 9.57 7.36 -23.45
CA MET A 45 10.60 6.44 -22.94
C MET A 45 9.98 5.49 -21.93
N LEU A 46 10.22 4.19 -22.07
CA LEU A 46 9.94 3.16 -21.09
C LEU A 46 11.26 2.69 -20.47
N GLY A 47 11.44 2.94 -19.17
CA GLY A 47 12.62 2.53 -18.42
C GLY A 47 12.34 1.41 -17.42
N TYR A 48 13.36 0.62 -17.13
CA TYR A 48 13.31 -0.60 -16.31
C TYR A 48 14.21 -0.45 -15.05
N PRO A 49 14.26 -1.42 -14.12
CA PRO A 49 15.04 -1.31 -12.88
C PRO A 49 16.51 -0.90 -13.06
N LYS A 50 17.16 -1.35 -14.13
CA LYS A 50 18.53 -0.92 -14.49
C LYS A 50 18.67 0.59 -14.69
N ASP A 51 17.58 1.28 -15.02
CA ASP A 51 17.53 2.71 -15.33
C ASP A 51 17.11 3.55 -14.12
N PHE A 52 16.62 2.95 -13.03
CA PHE A 52 16.07 3.70 -11.89
C PHE A 52 17.07 4.70 -11.29
N LYS A 53 18.32 4.27 -11.11
CA LYS A 53 19.40 5.15 -10.64
C LYS A 53 19.69 6.30 -11.62
N LYS A 54 19.61 6.06 -12.93
CA LYS A 54 19.85 7.07 -13.97
C LYS A 54 18.79 8.18 -13.94
N PHE A 55 17.55 7.84 -13.64
CA PHE A 55 16.42 8.79 -13.62
C PHE A 55 15.94 9.18 -12.22
N ASN A 56 16.68 8.78 -11.18
CA ASN A 56 16.33 9.03 -9.78
C ASN A 56 14.90 8.57 -9.43
N ILE A 57 14.55 7.37 -9.91
CA ILE A 57 13.25 6.75 -9.64
C ILE A 57 13.23 6.27 -8.18
N THR A 58 12.15 6.60 -7.47
CA THR A 58 11.90 6.06 -6.13
C THR A 58 11.60 4.57 -6.24
N GLU A 59 12.51 3.70 -5.82
CA GLU A 59 12.37 2.25 -6.05
C GLU A 59 11.27 1.61 -5.22
N THR A 60 11.01 2.12 -4.02
CA THR A 60 9.96 1.61 -3.13
C THR A 60 9.10 2.74 -2.61
N ILE A 61 7.79 2.49 -2.51
CA ILE A 61 6.85 3.38 -1.83
C ILE A 61 6.12 2.62 -0.73
N PRO A 62 5.80 3.27 0.39
CA PRO A 62 5.07 2.63 1.47
C PRO A 62 3.68 2.25 1.03
N ASN A 63 3.19 1.12 1.55
CA ASN A 63 1.80 0.76 1.47
C ASN A 63 0.99 1.57 2.48
N ASN A 64 0.55 2.74 2.04
CA ASN A 64 -0.26 3.63 2.86
C ASN A 64 -1.72 3.18 2.97
N TYR A 65 -2.22 2.37 2.02
CA TYR A 65 -3.54 1.74 2.07
C TYR A 65 -3.53 0.39 1.40
N SER A 66 -4.05 -0.62 2.10
CA SER A 66 -4.34 -1.88 1.45
C SER A 66 -5.55 -1.73 0.53
N PHE A 67 -5.33 -1.76 -0.78
CA PHE A 67 -6.38 -1.75 -1.82
C PHE A 67 -7.24 -3.01 -1.84
N TYR A 68 -7.02 -3.93 -0.90
CA TYR A 68 -7.37 -5.31 -1.14
C TYR A 68 -8.85 -5.59 -1.20
N ASN A 69 -9.73 -4.84 -0.53
CA ASN A 69 -11.16 -5.15 -0.56
C ASN A 69 -12.03 -4.06 0.09
N ASP A 70 -12.31 -2.96 -0.61
CA ASP A 70 -13.51 -2.17 -0.29
C ASP A 70 -14.68 -2.68 -1.13
N GLU A 71 -15.89 -2.70 -0.56
CA GLU A 71 -17.14 -3.25 -1.14
C GLU A 71 -17.68 -2.43 -2.34
N GLY A 72 -16.80 -1.84 -3.15
CA GLY A 72 -17.14 -1.01 -4.30
C GLY A 72 -16.21 -1.27 -5.48
N CYS A 73 -16.77 -1.26 -6.69
CA CYS A 73 -16.02 -1.45 -7.92
C CYS A 73 -15.06 -0.27 -8.15
N ALA A 74 -13.75 -0.53 -8.10
CA ALA A 74 -12.71 0.47 -8.39
C ALA A 74 -12.79 1.01 -9.83
N ILE A 75 -13.34 0.22 -10.75
CA ILE A 75 -13.72 0.63 -12.09
C ILE A 75 -15.08 0.01 -12.32
N ALA A 76 -16.10 0.84 -12.55
CA ALA A 76 -17.45 0.35 -12.78
C ALA A 76 -17.47 -0.52 -14.05
N ASN A 77 -18.10 -1.68 -13.98
CA ASN A 77 -18.30 -2.55 -15.14
C ASN A 77 -19.44 -2.01 -16.03
N ILE A 78 -19.19 -0.86 -16.67
CA ILE A 78 -20.09 -0.22 -17.61
C ILE A 78 -19.47 -0.37 -19.00
N PRO A 79 -19.92 -1.32 -19.82
CA PRO A 79 -19.27 -1.66 -21.10
C PRO A 79 -19.03 -0.45 -22.01
N SER A 80 -20.02 0.45 -22.13
CA SER A 80 -19.91 1.65 -22.96
C SER A 80 -18.84 2.62 -22.49
N SER A 81 -18.65 2.77 -21.19
CA SER A 81 -17.64 3.67 -20.62
C SER A 81 -16.24 3.08 -20.77
N LEU A 82 -16.09 1.77 -20.56
CA LEU A 82 -14.83 1.06 -20.72
C LEU A 82 -14.38 1.03 -22.19
N GLU A 83 -15.29 0.75 -23.11
CA GLU A 83 -15.00 0.79 -24.55
C GLU A 83 -14.51 2.17 -24.99
N PHE A 84 -15.17 3.23 -24.51
CA PHE A 84 -14.77 4.61 -24.79
C PHE A 84 -13.39 4.94 -24.21
N ALA A 85 -13.13 4.56 -22.96
CA ALA A 85 -11.83 4.77 -22.33
C ALA A 85 -10.71 4.01 -23.05
N ASN A 86 -10.97 2.78 -23.49
CA ASN A 86 -10.03 1.99 -24.27
C ASN A 86 -9.76 2.59 -25.66
N LYS A 87 -10.78 3.15 -26.33
CA LYS A 87 -10.59 3.90 -27.58
C LYS A 87 -9.69 5.12 -27.36
N HIS A 88 -9.88 5.87 -26.29
CA HIS A 88 -9.03 7.01 -25.93
C HIS A 88 -7.58 6.61 -25.65
N LEU A 89 -7.38 5.52 -24.90
CA LEU A 89 -6.06 4.97 -24.58
C LEU A 89 -5.31 4.52 -25.84
N ASN A 90 -5.99 3.80 -26.74
CA ASN A 90 -5.41 3.39 -28.02
C ASN A 90 -5.03 4.60 -28.89
N ALA A 91 -5.93 5.57 -29.03
CA ALA A 91 -5.68 6.78 -29.80
C ALA A 91 -4.56 7.66 -29.20
N PHE A 92 -4.32 7.56 -27.89
CA PHE A 92 -3.18 8.19 -27.25
C PHE A 92 -1.87 7.53 -27.70
N PHE A 93 -1.75 6.21 -27.56
CA PHE A 93 -0.51 5.50 -27.88
C PHE A 93 -0.16 5.46 -29.37
N GLU A 94 -1.14 5.51 -30.28
CA GLU A 94 -0.88 5.59 -31.74
C GLU A 94 -0.05 6.81 -32.16
N LYS A 95 0.00 7.86 -31.33
CA LYS A 95 0.74 9.09 -31.61
C LYS A 95 2.23 8.99 -31.26
N PHE A 96 2.64 7.93 -30.56
CA PHE A 96 3.97 7.85 -29.95
C PHE A 96 4.70 6.56 -30.29
N THR A 97 6.01 6.67 -30.54
CA THR A 97 6.92 5.52 -30.55
C THR A 97 7.47 5.30 -29.13
N ILE A 98 7.34 4.08 -28.61
CA ILE A 98 7.88 3.73 -27.29
C ILE A 98 9.33 3.27 -27.45
N VAL A 99 10.23 3.90 -26.70
CA VAL A 99 11.69 3.69 -26.79
C VAL A 99 12.30 3.34 -25.43
N ASP A 100 13.48 2.74 -25.44
CA ASP A 100 14.25 2.46 -24.23
C ASP A 100 14.94 3.71 -23.66
N SER A 101 15.71 3.52 -22.58
CA SER A 101 16.43 4.59 -21.88
C SER A 101 17.58 5.22 -22.67
N GLU A 102 17.95 4.62 -23.81
CA GLU A 102 18.95 5.09 -24.77
C GLU A 102 18.30 5.68 -26.04
N GLY A 103 16.96 5.61 -26.17
CA GLY A 103 16.19 6.19 -27.25
C GLY A 103 15.95 5.28 -28.45
N PHE A 104 16.25 3.98 -28.33
CA PHE A 104 16.01 2.99 -29.38
C PHE A 104 14.62 2.36 -29.24
N GLU A 105 14.02 1.96 -30.37
CA GLU A 105 12.75 1.24 -30.33
C GLU A 105 12.93 -0.11 -29.62
N ILE A 106 12.01 -0.41 -28.71
CA ILE A 106 12.02 -1.67 -27.95
C ILE A 106 11.49 -2.79 -28.84
N THR A 107 12.36 -3.73 -29.16
CA THR A 107 12.05 -4.89 -30.03
C THR A 107 12.03 -6.22 -29.27
N HIS A 108 12.46 -6.23 -28.00
CA HIS A 108 12.58 -7.40 -27.15
C HIS A 108 12.02 -7.10 -25.75
N THR A 109 11.69 -8.14 -25.00
CA THR A 109 11.35 -8.04 -23.57
C THR A 109 12.54 -7.57 -22.75
N GLU A 110 12.31 -7.20 -21.49
CA GLU A 110 13.37 -6.85 -20.54
C GLU A 110 14.44 -7.96 -20.42
N ASP A 111 14.00 -9.23 -20.44
CA ASP A 111 14.87 -10.41 -20.38
C ASP A 111 15.57 -10.73 -21.73
N GLY A 112 15.35 -9.93 -22.77
CA GLY A 112 16.02 -10.06 -24.08
C GLY A 112 15.34 -11.03 -25.06
N HIS A 113 14.12 -11.50 -24.79
CA HIS A 113 13.37 -12.36 -25.71
C HIS A 113 12.59 -11.55 -26.74
N PRO A 114 12.52 -11.97 -28.02
CA PRO A 114 11.69 -11.28 -29.00
C PRO A 114 10.20 -11.39 -28.64
N PHE A 115 9.40 -10.40 -29.02
CA PHE A 115 7.95 -10.46 -28.84
C PHE A 115 7.32 -11.55 -29.70
N VAL A 116 6.52 -12.41 -29.09
CA VAL A 116 5.87 -13.55 -29.78
C VAL A 116 4.79 -13.08 -30.76
N ASN A 117 4.10 -11.99 -30.44
CA ASN A 117 3.09 -11.37 -31.30
C ASN A 117 2.84 -9.91 -30.90
N GLU A 118 2.08 -9.18 -31.73
CA GLU A 118 1.77 -7.77 -31.51
C GLU A 118 0.97 -7.52 -30.22
N LYS A 119 0.10 -8.46 -29.82
CA LYS A 119 -0.65 -8.35 -28.55
C LYS A 119 0.30 -8.37 -27.36
N MET A 120 1.28 -9.27 -27.34
CA MET A 120 2.32 -9.35 -26.30
C MET A 120 3.18 -8.09 -26.28
N ARG A 121 3.57 -7.58 -27.46
CA ARG A 121 4.31 -6.32 -27.59
C ARG A 121 3.53 -5.16 -26.97
N LYS A 122 2.26 -4.97 -27.36
CA LYS A 122 1.42 -3.91 -26.80
C LYS A 122 1.20 -4.08 -25.30
N TRP A 123 0.92 -5.29 -24.82
CA TRP A 123 0.78 -5.57 -23.39
C TRP A 123 2.03 -5.24 -22.57
N THR A 124 3.21 -5.46 -23.15
CA THR A 124 4.49 -5.16 -22.49
C THR A 124 4.82 -3.67 -22.52
N LEU A 125 4.57 -3.01 -23.67
CA LEU A 125 5.04 -1.66 -23.93
C LEU A 125 4.01 -0.58 -23.56
N GLN A 126 2.71 -0.87 -23.63
CA GLN A 126 1.61 0.07 -23.38
C GLN A 126 0.96 -0.29 -22.03
N LYS A 127 1.07 0.62 -21.07
CA LYS A 127 0.60 0.43 -19.69
C LYS A 127 -0.45 1.49 -19.35
N PRO A 128 -1.65 1.09 -18.89
CA PRO A 128 -2.24 -0.22 -19.17
C PRO A 128 -2.39 -0.40 -20.69
N TYR A 129 -2.45 -1.65 -21.15
CA TYR A 129 -2.77 -1.96 -22.55
C TYR A 129 -4.28 -1.85 -22.82
N GLU A 130 -5.06 -2.30 -21.85
CA GLU A 130 -6.52 -2.24 -21.84
C GLU A 130 -6.99 -1.93 -20.41
N ILE A 131 -8.06 -1.16 -20.32
CA ILE A 131 -8.77 -0.83 -19.09
C ILE A 131 -9.84 -1.89 -18.91
N GLU A 132 -9.63 -2.76 -17.94
CA GLU A 132 -10.54 -3.83 -17.58
C GLU A 132 -11.37 -3.45 -16.34
N PRO A 133 -12.61 -3.95 -16.22
CA PRO A 133 -13.36 -3.80 -14.98
C PRO A 133 -12.68 -4.58 -13.85
N ILE A 134 -12.61 -3.99 -12.67
CA ILE A 134 -11.97 -4.62 -11.51
C ILE A 134 -12.94 -5.60 -10.79
N CYS A 135 -14.24 -5.48 -11.04
CA CYS A 135 -15.25 -6.38 -10.49
C CYS A 135 -16.19 -6.87 -11.59
N THR A 136 -16.13 -8.16 -11.92
CA THR A 136 -16.93 -8.78 -13.00
C THR A 136 -18.33 -9.21 -12.55
N GLY A 137 -18.72 -8.98 -11.28
CA GLY A 137 -20.02 -9.42 -10.75
C GLY A 137 -20.12 -10.92 -10.49
N THR A 138 -19.02 -11.66 -10.65
CA THR A 138 -18.84 -13.03 -10.14
C THR A 138 -18.04 -12.94 -8.84
N ASP A 139 -18.40 -13.74 -7.83
CA ASP A 139 -17.85 -13.75 -6.45
C ASP A 139 -16.32 -13.97 -6.29
N SER A 140 -15.55 -13.83 -7.36
CA SER A 140 -14.11 -13.82 -7.33
C SER A 140 -13.65 -12.49 -7.93
N PRO A 141 -13.20 -11.50 -7.12
CA PRO A 141 -12.50 -10.35 -7.66
C PRO A 141 -11.35 -10.91 -8.51
N THR A 142 -11.33 -10.60 -9.79
CA THR A 142 -10.18 -10.89 -10.64
C THR A 142 -9.00 -10.19 -9.98
N TYR A 143 -8.06 -10.98 -9.45
CA TYR A 143 -6.83 -10.53 -8.83
C TYR A 143 -5.92 -9.86 -9.87
N SER A 144 -6.36 -8.74 -10.45
CA SER A 144 -5.48 -7.86 -11.19
C SER A 144 -4.57 -7.25 -10.12
N TYR A 145 -3.33 -7.71 -10.11
CA TYR A 145 -2.31 -7.18 -9.24
C TYR A 145 -2.24 -5.67 -9.45
N TYR A 146 -2.78 -4.90 -8.50
CA TYR A 146 -2.92 -3.45 -8.65
C TYR A 146 -1.56 -2.82 -9.00
N GLU A 147 -1.44 -2.31 -10.22
CA GLU A 147 -0.37 -1.37 -10.57
C GLU A 147 -0.75 -0.02 -9.95
N LEU A 148 0.12 0.49 -9.08
CA LEU A 148 0.00 1.85 -8.55
C LEU A 148 0.84 2.80 -9.40
N TYR A 149 0.41 4.04 -9.51
CA TYR A 149 1.00 5.06 -10.34
C TYR A 149 1.70 6.11 -9.47
N GLY A 150 3.03 6.10 -9.45
CA GLY A 150 3.82 7.20 -8.90
C GLY A 150 3.93 8.34 -9.91
N LEU A 151 3.39 9.49 -9.56
CA LEU A 151 3.36 10.70 -10.35
C LEU A 151 4.53 11.60 -9.97
N TYR A 152 5.45 11.81 -10.91
CA TYR A 152 6.57 12.74 -10.75
C TYR A 152 6.51 13.84 -11.82
N GLU A 153 5.61 14.81 -11.61
CA GLU A 153 5.28 15.85 -12.59
C GLU A 153 6.49 16.72 -12.98
N LYS A 154 7.41 17.01 -12.03
CA LYS A 154 8.62 17.80 -12.31
C LYS A 154 9.45 17.19 -13.44
N GLU A 155 9.52 15.86 -13.50
CA GLU A 155 10.31 15.12 -14.48
C GLU A 155 9.47 14.57 -15.65
N ASN A 156 8.16 14.85 -15.66
CA ASN A 156 7.17 14.25 -16.55
C ASN A 156 7.24 12.72 -16.51
N ILE A 157 7.35 12.13 -15.31
CA ILE A 157 7.50 10.69 -15.13
C ILE A 157 6.26 10.09 -14.48
N VAL A 158 5.82 8.93 -14.99
CA VAL A 158 4.88 8.03 -14.31
C VAL A 158 5.62 6.73 -14.00
N VAL A 159 5.72 6.38 -12.72
CA VAL A 159 6.33 5.13 -12.25
C VAL A 159 5.23 4.12 -11.96
N PHE A 160 5.39 2.89 -12.41
CA PHE A 160 4.47 1.79 -12.16
C PHE A 160 4.99 0.93 -11.03
N TYR A 161 4.25 0.87 -9.93
CA TYR A 161 4.59 0.09 -8.74
C TYR A 161 3.68 -1.13 -8.62
N LYS A 162 4.21 -2.20 -8.04
CA LYS A 162 3.44 -3.41 -7.75
C LYS A 162 3.82 -3.96 -6.39
N ALA A 163 2.84 -4.54 -5.69
CA ALA A 163 3.10 -5.28 -4.46
C ALA A 163 3.94 -6.50 -4.82
N LYS A 164 5.10 -6.71 -4.21
CA LYS A 164 5.88 -7.94 -4.44
C LYS A 164 5.16 -9.12 -3.78
N PRO A 165 4.60 -10.07 -4.55
CA PRO A 165 3.87 -11.20 -3.97
C PRO A 165 4.80 -12.19 -3.23
N PHE A 166 6.11 -12.15 -3.50
CA PHE A 166 7.04 -13.24 -3.21
C PHE A 166 8.21 -12.90 -2.28
N LYS A 167 8.32 -11.68 -1.75
CA LYS A 167 9.32 -11.38 -0.69
C LYS A 167 8.93 -11.91 0.70
N VAL A 168 7.77 -12.58 0.83
CA VAL A 168 7.06 -12.82 2.11
C VAL A 168 7.14 -14.27 2.61
N PHE A 169 8.03 -15.13 2.11
CA PHE A 169 8.22 -16.48 2.69
C PHE A 169 8.98 -16.47 4.05
N GLY A 170 8.96 -15.34 4.76
CA GLY A 170 9.67 -15.14 6.02
C GLY A 170 8.76 -14.51 7.06
N ILE A 171 9.00 -14.87 8.32
CA ILE A 171 8.36 -14.24 9.47
C ILE A 171 8.96 -12.84 9.64
N TYR A 172 8.11 -11.81 9.55
CA TYR A 172 8.53 -10.43 9.82
C TYR A 172 7.70 -9.84 10.96
N ARG A 173 8.40 -9.25 11.93
CA ARG A 173 7.80 -8.51 13.04
C ARG A 173 8.03 -7.03 12.81
N GLY A 174 6.97 -6.23 12.92
CA GLY A 174 7.11 -4.77 12.89
C GLY A 174 7.79 -4.25 11.62
N GLY A 175 7.61 -4.92 10.48
CA GLY A 175 8.02 -4.41 9.17
C GLY A 175 6.90 -3.63 8.52
N GLU A 176 7.21 -2.81 7.52
CA GLU A 176 6.24 -2.04 6.72
C GLU A 176 5.93 -2.77 5.41
N PHE A 177 4.70 -2.72 4.94
CA PHE A 177 4.42 -3.14 3.57
C PHE A 177 4.88 -2.04 2.61
N GLU A 178 5.47 -2.46 1.50
CA GLU A 178 5.97 -1.58 0.45
C GLU A 178 5.54 -2.10 -0.92
N TYR A 179 5.43 -1.18 -1.86
CA TYR A 179 5.32 -1.46 -3.28
C TYR A 179 6.66 -1.17 -3.95
N ASP A 180 7.06 -2.04 -4.89
CA ASP A 180 8.32 -1.88 -5.61
C ASP A 180 8.02 -1.39 -7.02
N ALA A 181 8.83 -0.44 -7.50
CA ALA A 181 8.78 0.06 -8.86
C ALA A 181 9.16 -1.08 -9.82
N ILE A 182 8.38 -1.22 -10.90
CA ILE A 182 8.58 -2.25 -11.93
C ILE A 182 9.16 -1.61 -13.19
N ASN A 183 8.64 -0.47 -13.58
CA ASN A 183 9.10 0.33 -14.72
C ASN A 183 8.54 1.75 -14.60
N PHE A 184 8.92 2.63 -15.52
CA PHE A 184 8.38 3.98 -15.59
C PHE A 184 8.28 4.46 -17.03
N TYR A 185 7.36 5.39 -17.27
CA TYR A 185 7.37 6.24 -18.44
C TYR A 185 8.01 7.58 -18.13
N LYS A 186 8.86 8.07 -19.04
CA LYS A 186 9.22 9.49 -19.12
C LYS A 186 8.61 10.07 -20.40
N PHE A 187 7.80 11.11 -20.23
CA PHE A 187 7.12 11.79 -21.32
C PHE A 187 7.98 12.95 -21.85
N PRO A 188 7.84 13.30 -23.14
CA PRO A 188 8.69 14.31 -23.76
C PRO A 188 8.34 15.73 -23.29
N ASN A 189 7.11 15.94 -22.82
CA ASN A 189 6.69 17.21 -22.22
C ASN A 189 5.55 17.02 -21.21
N LYS A 190 5.27 18.11 -20.51
CA LYS A 190 4.27 18.20 -19.45
C LYS A 190 2.83 18.03 -19.93
N GLU A 191 2.52 18.49 -21.14
CA GLU A 191 1.18 18.41 -21.71
C GLU A 191 0.79 16.95 -21.96
N ILE A 192 1.69 16.18 -22.59
CA ILE A 192 1.47 14.75 -22.88
C ILE A 192 1.37 13.95 -21.59
N TYR A 193 2.27 14.21 -20.63
CA TYR A 193 2.21 13.64 -19.29
C TYR A 193 0.84 13.88 -18.64
N ARG A 194 0.35 15.13 -18.61
CA ARG A 194 -0.94 15.48 -18.01
C ARG A 194 -2.10 14.83 -18.75
N ASN A 195 -2.06 14.76 -20.07
CA ASN A 195 -3.10 14.12 -20.86
C ASN A 195 -3.22 12.62 -20.50
N TYR A 196 -2.09 11.92 -20.44
CA TYR A 196 -2.05 10.51 -20.01
C TYR A 196 -2.56 10.33 -18.57
N VAL A 197 -2.05 11.12 -17.61
CA VAL A 197 -2.46 11.02 -16.20
C VAL A 197 -3.95 11.34 -16.01
N ASN A 198 -4.48 12.36 -16.69
CA ASN A 198 -5.90 12.73 -16.59
C ASN A 198 -6.79 11.65 -17.21
N MET A 199 -6.39 11.06 -18.32
CA MET A 199 -7.09 9.92 -18.90
C MET A 199 -7.19 8.77 -17.89
N LEU A 200 -6.09 8.43 -17.20
CA LEU A 200 -6.10 7.41 -16.16
C LEU A 200 -7.00 7.81 -14.98
N LYS A 201 -6.88 9.02 -14.44
CA LYS A 201 -7.66 9.50 -13.30
C LYS A 201 -9.17 9.54 -13.57
N ASN A 202 -9.59 9.84 -14.80
CA ASN A 202 -11.00 9.97 -15.15
C ASN A 202 -11.74 8.63 -15.28
N ILE A 203 -11.03 7.51 -15.34
CA ILE A 203 -11.62 6.17 -15.35
C ILE A 203 -12.14 5.80 -13.95
N TYR A 204 -11.48 6.32 -12.93
CA TYR A 204 -11.82 6.09 -11.54
C TYR A 204 -13.02 6.96 -11.13
N THR A 205 -14.07 6.31 -10.67
CA THR A 205 -15.38 6.89 -10.33
C THR A 205 -15.53 7.27 -8.86
N ASN A 206 -14.66 6.78 -7.97
CA ASN A 206 -14.79 6.98 -6.52
C ASN A 206 -13.57 7.66 -5.87
N ASN A 207 -13.74 8.22 -4.66
CA ASN A 207 -12.69 8.94 -3.95
C ASN A 207 -11.59 8.03 -3.37
N PHE A 208 -11.85 6.73 -3.19
CA PHE A 208 -10.88 5.75 -2.69
C PHE A 208 -9.87 5.36 -3.78
N GLU A 209 -10.28 5.40 -5.04
CA GLU A 209 -9.44 5.09 -6.19
C GLU A 209 -8.37 6.15 -6.46
N LYS A 210 -8.49 7.35 -5.89
CA LYS A 210 -7.44 8.37 -5.91
C LYS A 210 -6.13 7.87 -5.28
N TYR A 211 -6.20 6.84 -4.42
CA TYR A 211 -5.01 6.23 -3.82
C TYR A 211 -4.19 5.41 -4.81
N ALA A 212 -4.71 5.05 -5.99
CA ALA A 212 -3.91 4.45 -7.05
C ALA A 212 -2.81 5.40 -7.57
N PHE A 213 -2.94 6.71 -7.31
CA PHE A 213 -2.00 7.73 -7.74
C PHE A 213 -1.26 8.33 -6.55
N TYR A 214 0.06 8.12 -6.51
CA TYR A 214 0.96 8.64 -5.50
C TYR A 214 1.73 9.83 -6.05
N GLU A 215 1.66 11.00 -5.41
CA GLU A 215 2.56 12.10 -5.76
C GLU A 215 3.95 11.84 -5.17
N LEU A 216 4.99 11.85 -6.02
CA LEU A 216 6.36 11.55 -5.62
C LEU A 216 7.19 12.82 -5.33
N PRO A 217 8.09 12.78 -4.32
CA PRO A 217 8.30 11.69 -3.38
C PRO A 217 7.17 11.62 -2.33
N VAL A 218 6.71 10.40 -2.02
CA VAL A 218 5.68 10.18 -1.00
C VAL A 218 6.31 9.93 0.38
N GLN A 219 5.74 10.53 1.42
CA GLN A 219 6.06 10.17 2.80
C GLN A 219 5.12 9.06 3.30
N PRO A 220 5.63 8.07 4.05
CA PRO A 220 4.78 7.07 4.69
C PRO A 220 3.86 7.73 5.72
N PHE A 221 2.60 7.27 5.78
CA PHE A 221 1.76 7.61 6.92
C PHE A 221 2.33 6.99 8.20
N PRO A 222 2.15 7.62 9.37
CA PRO A 222 2.50 6.98 10.64
C PRO A 222 1.81 5.62 10.76
N LEU A 223 2.58 4.62 11.18
CA LEU A 223 2.17 3.22 11.20
C LEU A 223 1.70 2.78 12.57
N ILE A 224 0.51 2.19 12.60
CA ILE A 224 -0.08 1.59 13.79
C ILE A 224 -0.07 0.08 13.63
N TYR A 225 0.60 -0.63 14.54
CA TYR A 225 0.59 -2.09 14.51
C TYR A 225 -0.60 -2.65 15.23
N CYS A 226 -1.31 -3.55 14.55
CA CYS A 226 -2.38 -4.37 15.09
C CYS A 226 -1.84 -5.75 15.45
N GLY A 227 -1.60 -5.97 16.74
CA GLY A 227 -1.21 -7.25 17.29
C GLY A 227 -2.41 -8.13 17.56
N ASN A 228 -2.32 -9.39 17.12
CA ASN A 228 -3.31 -10.42 17.38
C ASN A 228 -2.56 -11.67 17.88
N VAL A 229 -2.87 -12.12 19.10
CA VAL A 229 -2.17 -13.25 19.72
C VAL A 229 -2.44 -14.58 19.01
N SER A 230 -3.64 -14.81 18.48
CA SER A 230 -3.95 -16.06 17.75
C SER A 230 -3.22 -16.17 16.40
N ARG A 231 -2.75 -15.04 15.85
CA ARG A 231 -1.98 -14.97 14.61
C ARG A 231 -0.48 -15.11 14.82
N ILE A 232 -0.02 -15.12 16.07
CA ILE A 232 1.38 -15.40 16.37
C ILE A 232 1.60 -16.91 16.23
N PRO A 233 2.56 -17.36 15.40
CA PRO A 233 2.85 -18.77 15.22
C PRO A 233 3.14 -19.44 16.56
N SER A 234 2.51 -20.61 16.74
CA SER A 234 2.65 -21.42 17.94
C SER A 234 4.12 -21.70 18.30
N ALA A 235 5.00 -21.87 17.31
CA ALA A 235 6.43 -22.08 17.50
C ALA A 235 7.15 -20.91 18.22
N LEU A 236 6.63 -19.69 18.10
CA LEU A 236 7.13 -18.54 18.84
C LEU A 236 6.50 -18.41 20.21
N GLY A 237 5.22 -18.77 20.33
CA GLY A 237 4.42 -18.56 21.54
C GLY A 237 4.56 -17.12 22.04
N ASP A 238 4.77 -16.97 23.35
CA ASP A 238 4.91 -15.66 24.01
C ASP A 238 6.06 -14.80 23.49
N ARG A 239 7.08 -15.42 22.88
CA ARG A 239 8.21 -14.67 22.30
C ARG A 239 7.76 -13.82 21.11
N GLY A 240 6.59 -14.09 20.53
CA GLY A 240 6.00 -13.30 19.45
C GLY A 240 5.32 -12.01 19.92
N ILE A 241 5.09 -11.83 21.23
CA ILE A 241 4.45 -10.65 21.81
C ILE A 241 5.55 -9.68 22.30
N PRO A 242 5.41 -8.35 22.14
CA PRO A 242 6.33 -7.39 22.74
C PRO A 242 6.53 -7.66 24.23
N SER A 243 7.78 -7.68 24.69
CA SER A 243 8.14 -8.12 26.04
C SER A 243 7.46 -7.29 27.13
N PHE A 244 7.29 -5.99 26.89
CA PHE A 244 6.65 -5.05 27.82
C PHE A 244 5.13 -5.29 27.99
N ILE A 245 4.46 -5.95 27.04
CA ILE A 245 3.02 -6.25 27.15
C ILE A 245 2.84 -7.50 28.03
N PRO A 246 2.11 -7.42 29.16
CA PRO A 246 1.78 -8.59 29.96
C PRO A 246 0.86 -9.53 29.17
N LYS A 247 1.17 -10.83 29.21
CA LYS A 247 0.40 -11.87 28.53
C LYS A 247 -0.85 -12.25 29.33
N THR A 248 -0.70 -12.18 30.66
CA THR A 248 -1.79 -12.29 31.61
C THR A 248 -1.83 -11.09 32.54
N ILE A 249 -2.99 -10.82 33.12
CA ILE A 249 -3.20 -9.80 34.16
C ILE A 249 -3.92 -10.41 35.36
N GLU A 250 -3.49 -10.05 36.56
CA GLU A 250 -4.21 -10.37 37.80
C GLU A 250 -4.81 -9.08 38.34
N HIS A 251 -6.14 -8.97 38.33
CA HIS A 251 -6.85 -7.77 38.76
C HIS A 251 -8.25 -8.10 39.27
N GLU A 252 -8.73 -7.37 40.29
CA GLU A 252 -10.05 -7.60 40.89
C GLU A 252 -11.20 -7.49 39.88
N LYS A 253 -11.07 -6.59 38.89
CA LYS A 253 -12.04 -6.41 37.79
C LYS A 253 -12.20 -7.69 36.97
N VAL A 254 -11.11 -8.42 36.75
CA VAL A 254 -11.13 -9.72 36.06
C VAL A 254 -11.88 -10.74 36.90
N THR A 255 -11.57 -10.82 38.20
CA THR A 255 -12.27 -11.72 39.13
C THR A 255 -13.76 -11.43 39.19
N LYS A 256 -14.15 -10.15 39.21
CA LYS A 256 -15.56 -9.71 39.18
C LYS A 256 -16.25 -10.14 37.89
N LYS A 257 -15.68 -9.83 36.72
CA LYS A 257 -16.24 -10.23 35.41
C LYS A 257 -16.38 -11.76 35.28
N LYS A 258 -15.43 -12.54 35.80
CA LYS A 258 -15.53 -14.01 35.83
C LYS A 258 -16.68 -14.51 36.69
N LYS A 259 -16.87 -13.93 37.88
CA LYS A 259 -17.98 -14.26 38.78
C LYS A 259 -19.33 -13.89 38.17
N ASP A 260 -19.38 -12.75 37.51
CA ASP A 260 -20.59 -12.20 36.88
C ASP A 260 -21.01 -12.98 35.63
N GLY A 261 -20.14 -13.82 35.05
CA GLY A 261 -20.49 -14.84 34.05
C GLY A 261 -21.15 -14.29 32.79
N PHE A 262 -20.36 -13.74 31.85
CA PHE A 262 -20.80 -13.29 30.51
C PHE A 262 -22.19 -12.62 30.45
N LEU A 263 -22.54 -11.76 31.42
CA LEU A 263 -23.79 -11.01 31.38
C LEU A 263 -23.91 -10.23 30.07
N ASP A 264 -24.97 -10.49 29.31
CA ASP A 264 -25.28 -9.81 28.05
C ASP A 264 -25.86 -8.43 28.34
N LEU A 265 -24.98 -7.47 28.60
CA LEU A 265 -25.36 -6.08 28.83
C LEU A 265 -25.76 -5.42 27.50
N PRO A 266 -26.88 -4.67 27.46
CA PRO A 266 -27.28 -3.96 26.25
C PRO A 266 -26.23 -2.89 25.86
N PHE A 267 -26.17 -2.54 24.57
CA PHE A 267 -25.12 -1.62 24.09
C PHE A 267 -25.16 -0.23 24.76
N ASN A 268 -26.34 0.21 25.21
CA ASN A 268 -26.49 1.48 25.94
C ASN A 268 -25.79 1.51 27.30
N TYR A 269 -25.43 0.35 27.86
CA TYR A 269 -24.52 0.27 28.99
C TYR A 269 -23.14 0.83 28.64
N TYR A 270 -22.67 0.62 27.40
CA TYR A 270 -21.35 1.05 26.94
C TYR A 270 -21.36 2.46 26.36
N ASN A 271 -22.43 2.82 25.62
CA ASN A 271 -22.58 4.13 25.02
C ASN A 271 -23.99 4.70 25.21
N SER A 272 -24.12 5.81 25.92
CA SER A 272 -25.42 6.43 26.21
C SER A 272 -25.98 7.33 25.11
N HIS A 273 -25.18 7.66 24.09
CA HIS A 273 -25.51 8.71 23.11
C HIS A 273 -25.58 8.23 21.66
N LYS A 274 -24.87 7.16 21.31
CA LYS A 274 -24.76 6.66 19.94
C LYS A 274 -25.01 5.16 19.91
N SER A 275 -25.68 4.70 18.86
CA SER A 275 -25.83 3.29 18.52
C SER A 275 -24.52 2.72 17.94
N MET A 276 -24.41 1.38 17.94
CA MET A 276 -23.30 0.69 17.27
C MET A 276 -23.16 1.10 15.79
N ARG A 277 -24.31 1.27 15.10
CA ARG A 277 -24.33 1.65 13.69
C ARG A 277 -23.72 3.04 13.49
N GLU A 278 -24.10 4.01 14.32
CA GLU A 278 -23.58 5.37 14.24
C GLU A 278 -22.08 5.41 14.53
N LEU A 279 -21.60 4.67 15.53
CA LEU A 279 -20.16 4.58 15.84
C LEU A 279 -19.37 3.91 14.71
N ASN A 280 -19.85 2.76 14.20
CA ASN A 280 -19.21 2.10 13.05
C ASN A 280 -19.16 3.05 11.85
N GLN A 281 -20.25 3.77 11.55
CA GLN A 281 -20.28 4.75 10.45
C GLN A 281 -19.35 5.94 10.68
N GLN A 282 -19.32 6.49 11.90
CA GLN A 282 -18.47 7.62 12.25
C GLN A 282 -16.99 7.29 12.08
N TYR A 283 -16.58 6.08 12.48
CA TYR A 283 -15.16 5.72 12.59
C TYR A 283 -14.64 4.84 11.45
N ALA A 284 -15.49 4.26 10.60
CA ALA A 284 -15.09 3.42 9.46
C ALA A 284 -14.00 4.05 8.57
N ARG A 285 -13.98 5.38 8.45
CA ARG A 285 -13.03 6.10 7.59
C ARG A 285 -12.28 7.23 8.28
N ALA A 286 -12.41 7.37 9.60
CA ALA A 286 -11.89 8.53 10.32
C ALA A 286 -10.36 8.69 10.20
N TRP A 287 -9.66 7.59 9.94
CA TRP A 287 -8.20 7.49 9.98
C TRP A 287 -7.58 7.24 8.60
N ILE A 288 -8.42 7.06 7.58
CA ILE A 288 -8.00 7.13 6.18
C ILE A 288 -7.45 8.55 5.95
N GLY A 289 -6.31 8.65 5.29
CA GLY A 289 -5.58 9.89 5.05
C GLY A 289 -4.53 10.20 6.11
N LYS A 290 -4.54 9.50 7.25
CA LYS A 290 -3.81 9.91 8.47
C LYS A 290 -2.86 8.85 8.98
N TYR A 291 -3.29 7.60 9.00
CA TYR A 291 -2.53 6.48 9.53
C TYR A 291 -2.64 5.29 8.60
N ARG A 292 -1.59 4.47 8.58
CA ARG A 292 -1.64 3.11 8.03
C ARG A 292 -1.69 2.12 9.18
N PHE A 293 -2.37 1.01 8.98
CA PHE A 293 -2.35 -0.08 9.94
C PHE A 293 -1.85 -1.35 9.31
N GLU A 294 -1.09 -2.11 10.08
CA GLU A 294 -0.57 -3.41 9.64
C GLU A 294 -0.58 -4.40 10.79
N ILE A 295 -0.76 -5.68 10.47
CA ILE A 295 -0.63 -6.73 11.47
C ILE A 295 0.82 -6.80 11.95
N TYR A 296 1.00 -6.83 13.27
CA TYR A 296 2.32 -6.84 13.91
C TYR A 296 3.17 -8.04 13.48
N TYR A 297 2.52 -9.19 13.25
CA TYR A 297 3.14 -10.45 12.87
C TYR A 297 2.71 -10.88 11.47
N LYS A 298 3.68 -11.08 10.57
CA LYS A 298 3.44 -11.43 9.16
C LYS A 298 4.02 -12.81 8.87
N SER A 299 3.19 -13.84 8.72
CA SER A 299 3.63 -15.21 8.40
C SER A 299 3.60 -15.51 6.90
N GLU A 300 2.63 -14.99 6.14
CA GLU A 300 2.47 -15.23 4.70
C GLU A 300 1.77 -14.06 4.00
N TYR A 301 1.90 -13.98 2.66
CA TYR A 301 1.08 -13.08 1.84
C TYR A 301 -0.42 -13.48 1.83
N THR A 302 -0.82 -14.59 2.44
CA THR A 302 -2.22 -15.03 2.52
C THR A 302 -2.90 -14.57 3.81
N ASP A 303 -2.14 -14.22 4.86
CA ASP A 303 -2.63 -13.52 6.06
C ASP A 303 -2.99 -12.03 5.77
N VAL A 304 -2.68 -11.57 4.56
CA VAL A 304 -3.01 -10.28 3.90
C VAL A 304 -4.53 -10.07 3.74
N GLY A 305 -5.38 -10.99 4.18
CA GLY A 305 -6.82 -10.74 4.32
C GLY A 305 -7.16 -9.84 5.52
N ASP A 306 -6.32 -9.84 6.56
CA ASP A 306 -6.49 -9.10 7.82
C ASP A 306 -5.77 -7.75 7.77
N PHE A 307 -6.20 -6.82 6.92
CA PHE A 307 -5.75 -5.43 7.05
C PHE A 307 -6.73 -4.61 7.86
N ALA A 308 -6.19 -3.81 8.78
CA ALA A 308 -6.99 -2.86 9.52
C ALA A 308 -7.16 -1.58 8.70
N ILE A 309 -8.34 -1.38 8.13
CA ILE A 309 -8.70 -0.10 7.49
C ILE A 309 -9.41 0.79 8.51
N GLU A 310 -10.21 0.15 9.37
CA GLU A 310 -11.00 0.80 10.40
C GLU A 310 -10.29 0.61 11.75
N PRO A 311 -10.31 1.61 12.64
CA PRO A 311 -9.71 1.47 13.97
C PRO A 311 -10.43 0.41 14.82
N PHE A 312 -11.74 0.18 14.59
CA PHE A 312 -12.54 -0.87 15.21
C PHE A 312 -13.81 -1.19 14.38
N TYR A 313 -14.51 -2.27 14.75
CA TYR A 313 -15.87 -2.56 14.27
C TYR A 313 -16.70 -3.29 15.35
N PHE A 314 -17.92 -2.81 15.62
CA PHE A 314 -18.88 -3.49 16.49
C PHE A 314 -19.76 -4.47 15.73
N LEU A 315 -20.01 -5.63 16.33
CA LEU A 315 -20.96 -6.63 15.83
C LEU A 315 -21.70 -7.32 16.98
N ARG A 316 -22.87 -7.89 16.66
CA ARG A 316 -23.53 -8.91 17.47
C ARG A 316 -23.20 -10.27 16.88
N GLU A 317 -22.70 -11.18 17.69
CA GLU A 317 -22.47 -12.55 17.23
C GLU A 317 -23.78 -13.33 17.16
N GLU A 318 -23.97 -14.08 16.07
CA GLU A 318 -25.19 -14.88 15.86
C GLU A 318 -25.01 -16.35 16.29
N TRP A 319 -23.79 -16.79 16.58
CA TRP A 319 -23.49 -18.18 16.95
C TRP A 319 -23.84 -18.45 18.42
N GLY A 320 -25.10 -18.81 18.68
CA GLY A 320 -25.56 -19.45 19.93
C GLY A 320 -25.68 -18.55 21.17
N GLN A 321 -24.96 -17.45 21.24
CA GLN A 321 -25.11 -16.41 22.28
C GLN A 321 -25.04 -15.04 21.59
N ARG A 322 -26.04 -14.17 21.81
CA ARG A 322 -26.15 -12.85 21.16
C ARG A 322 -25.19 -11.81 21.76
N LEU A 323 -23.93 -12.19 21.96
CA LEU A 323 -22.95 -11.35 22.64
C LEU A 323 -22.51 -10.17 21.77
N LEU A 324 -22.36 -9.02 22.43
CA LEU A 324 -21.74 -7.84 21.83
C LEU A 324 -20.23 -8.00 21.81
N SER A 325 -19.63 -7.78 20.65
CA SER A 325 -18.19 -7.93 20.45
C SER A 325 -17.61 -6.72 19.71
N ILE A 326 -16.33 -6.45 19.97
CA ILE A 326 -15.54 -5.45 19.27
C ILE A 326 -14.39 -6.11 18.53
N LYS A 327 -14.22 -5.76 17.26
CA LYS A 327 -13.03 -6.08 16.46
C LYS A 327 -12.07 -4.93 16.51
N ILE A 328 -10.85 -5.17 16.97
CA ILE A 328 -9.76 -4.19 16.92
C ILE A 328 -9.10 -4.32 15.54
N GLY A 329 -9.02 -3.21 14.81
CA GLY A 329 -8.59 -3.22 13.40
C GLY A 329 -9.73 -3.46 12.39
N GLY A 330 -11.00 -3.38 12.81
CA GLY A 330 -12.13 -3.26 11.86
C GLY A 330 -12.78 -4.58 11.44
N LYS A 331 -13.75 -4.49 10.52
CA LYS A 331 -14.67 -5.57 10.14
C LYS A 331 -13.97 -6.87 9.71
N ARG A 332 -12.83 -6.72 9.03
CA ARG A 332 -12.10 -7.82 8.38
C ARG A 332 -11.18 -8.58 9.33
N CYS A 333 -10.76 -7.97 10.44
CA CYS A 333 -9.94 -8.66 11.41
C CYS A 333 -10.66 -9.90 11.95
N PHE A 334 -10.01 -11.06 11.85
CA PHE A 334 -10.56 -12.34 12.28
C PHE A 334 -10.76 -12.47 13.80
N ASN A 335 -10.19 -11.58 14.61
CA ASN A 335 -10.38 -11.61 16.06
C ASN A 335 -11.25 -10.45 16.56
N HIS A 336 -12.20 -10.82 17.40
CA HIS A 336 -13.00 -9.93 18.20
C HIS A 336 -12.92 -10.37 19.66
N THR A 337 -13.12 -9.41 20.56
CA THR A 337 -13.27 -9.67 21.98
C THR A 337 -14.71 -9.35 22.39
N GLU A 338 -15.34 -10.27 23.12
CA GLU A 338 -16.66 -10.05 23.73
C GLU A 338 -16.57 -8.91 24.75
N LEU A 339 -17.48 -7.93 24.68
CA LEU A 339 -17.44 -6.77 25.59
C LEU A 339 -17.62 -7.15 27.06
N SER A 340 -18.36 -8.23 27.34
CA SER A 340 -18.57 -8.76 28.68
C SER A 340 -17.27 -9.26 29.32
N ALA A 341 -16.34 -9.80 28.52
CA ALA A 341 -15.03 -10.25 28.96
C ALA A 341 -13.91 -9.23 28.73
N LEU A 342 -14.17 -8.17 27.95
CA LEU A 342 -13.16 -7.19 27.57
C LEU A 342 -12.59 -6.44 28.77
N ILE A 343 -11.26 -6.40 28.82
CA ILE A 343 -10.46 -5.54 29.68
C ILE A 343 -9.43 -4.80 28.81
N ILE A 344 -9.32 -3.48 28.99
CA ILE A 344 -8.38 -2.62 28.25
C ILE A 344 -7.32 -2.11 29.21
N LYS A 345 -6.05 -2.28 28.85
CA LYS A 345 -4.89 -1.73 29.56
C LYS A 345 -4.19 -0.68 28.70
N PRO A 346 -4.39 0.62 29.00
CA PRO A 346 -3.57 1.68 28.42
C PRO A 346 -2.12 1.58 28.94
N MET A 347 -1.15 1.78 28.05
CA MET A 347 0.29 1.77 28.36
C MET A 347 0.97 2.96 27.65
N PRO A 348 0.72 4.20 28.12
CA PRO A 348 1.18 5.43 27.44
C PRO A 348 2.70 5.51 27.30
N GLU A 349 3.46 5.02 28.28
CA GLU A 349 4.92 4.98 28.28
C GLU A 349 5.52 4.17 27.12
N HIS A 350 4.74 3.22 26.60
CA HIS A 350 5.09 2.39 25.45
C HIS A 350 4.28 2.73 24.19
N ARG A 351 3.43 3.77 24.24
CA ARG A 351 2.48 4.12 23.18
C ARG A 351 1.73 2.87 22.73
N ALA A 352 1.18 2.14 23.69
CA ALA A 352 0.55 0.86 23.45
C ALA A 352 -0.79 0.74 24.19
N ILE A 353 -1.70 -0.05 23.62
CA ILE A 353 -2.97 -0.42 24.26
C ILE A 353 -3.10 -1.93 24.13
N ALA A 354 -3.30 -2.62 25.25
CA ALA A 354 -3.52 -4.06 25.28
C ALA A 354 -4.98 -4.39 25.60
N PHE A 355 -5.53 -5.37 24.89
CA PHE A 355 -6.91 -5.83 24.99
C PHE A 355 -6.91 -7.28 25.45
N TYR A 356 -7.56 -7.54 26.58
CA TYR A 356 -7.62 -8.83 27.24
C TYR A 356 -9.05 -9.36 27.22
N ARG A 357 -9.18 -10.68 27.06
CA ARG A 357 -10.38 -11.43 27.42
C ARG A 357 -10.18 -11.99 28.80
N PHE A 358 -10.89 -11.41 29.77
CA PHE A 358 -10.61 -11.58 31.20
C PHE A 358 -9.13 -11.28 31.50
N GLU A 359 -8.35 -12.27 31.91
CA GLU A 359 -6.92 -12.14 32.18
C GLU A 359 -6.02 -12.30 30.97
N THR A 360 -6.49 -12.88 29.86
CA THR A 360 -5.61 -13.35 28.78
C THR A 360 -5.55 -12.32 27.65
N LEU A 361 -4.34 -11.96 27.22
CA LEU A 361 -4.14 -11.03 26.11
C LEU A 361 -4.72 -11.62 24.82
N GLU A 362 -5.58 -10.87 24.13
CA GLU A 362 -6.11 -11.24 22.82
C GLU A 362 -5.54 -10.39 21.70
N ALA A 363 -5.44 -9.08 21.93
CA ALA A 363 -4.98 -8.13 20.93
C ALA A 363 -4.20 -6.98 21.57
N PHE A 364 -3.41 -6.27 20.76
CA PHE A 364 -2.74 -5.04 21.18
C PHE A 364 -2.57 -4.08 20.01
N LEU A 365 -2.39 -2.80 20.32
CA LEU A 365 -2.04 -1.77 19.37
C LEU A 365 -0.72 -1.12 19.78
N LEU A 366 0.16 -0.88 18.80
CA LEU A 366 1.39 -0.08 18.98
C LEU A 366 1.30 1.17 18.11
N PHE A 367 1.52 2.32 18.71
CA PHE A 367 1.35 3.62 18.06
C PHE A 367 2.71 4.27 17.76
N PRO A 368 2.83 4.96 16.61
CA PRO A 368 4.10 5.56 16.19
C PRO A 368 4.47 6.80 17.02
N ASN A 369 3.48 7.49 17.59
CA ASN A 369 3.67 8.72 18.36
C ASN A 369 2.53 8.95 19.36
N ASP A 370 2.75 9.87 20.31
CA ASP A 370 1.78 10.19 21.37
C ASP A 370 0.47 10.77 20.82
N GLN A 371 0.51 11.49 19.69
CA GLN A 371 -0.70 12.03 19.05
C GLN A 371 -1.66 10.91 18.62
N SER A 372 -1.18 9.96 17.82
CA SER A 372 -1.97 8.80 17.36
C SER A 372 -2.49 7.93 18.50
N TYR A 373 -1.68 7.74 19.55
CA TYR A 373 -2.10 7.07 20.78
C TYR A 373 -3.26 7.82 21.47
N ASN A 374 -3.10 9.13 21.68
CA ASN A 374 -4.12 9.95 22.33
C ASN A 374 -5.40 10.05 21.50
N GLU A 375 -5.29 10.09 20.16
CA GLU A 375 -6.44 10.02 19.25
C GLU A 375 -7.19 8.68 19.37
N TYR A 376 -6.49 7.53 19.46
CA TYR A 376 -7.14 6.23 19.71
C TYR A 376 -7.80 6.19 21.09
N MET A 377 -7.13 6.70 22.12
CA MET A 377 -7.66 6.73 23.48
C MET A 377 -8.91 7.62 23.60
N ALA A 378 -8.93 8.77 22.91
CA ALA A 378 -10.10 9.63 22.85
C ALA A 378 -11.28 8.93 22.16
N MET A 379 -11.02 8.21 21.07
CA MET A 379 -12.02 7.38 20.40
C MET A 379 -12.56 6.29 21.33
N LEU A 380 -11.70 5.55 22.04
CA LEU A 380 -12.14 4.54 23.01
C LEU A 380 -13.01 5.13 24.12
N LYS A 381 -12.73 6.36 24.58
CA LYS A 381 -13.55 7.07 25.57
C LYS A 381 -14.88 7.57 25.00
N ASP A 382 -14.94 7.97 23.72
CA ASP A 382 -16.21 8.28 23.03
C ASP A 382 -17.07 7.02 22.86
N ILE A 383 -16.44 5.88 22.58
CA ILE A 383 -17.10 4.58 22.43
C ILE A 383 -17.64 4.08 23.78
N PHE A 384 -16.80 4.04 24.81
CA PHE A 384 -17.14 3.62 26.17
C PHE A 384 -17.33 4.88 27.03
N ASN A 385 -18.47 5.56 26.88
CA ASN A 385 -18.67 6.90 27.44
C ASN A 385 -19.45 6.94 28.76
N THR A 386 -20.04 5.82 29.18
CA THR A 386 -20.71 5.74 30.48
C THR A 386 -19.66 5.52 31.59
N PRO A 387 -19.84 6.11 32.78
CA PRO A 387 -18.96 5.87 33.92
C PRO A 387 -18.81 4.38 34.25
N GLU A 388 -19.91 3.63 34.21
CA GLU A 388 -19.95 2.21 34.52
C GLU A 388 -19.15 1.37 33.50
N ALA A 389 -19.25 1.69 32.21
CA ALA A 389 -18.45 1.01 31.20
C ALA A 389 -16.96 1.32 31.36
N GLN A 390 -16.61 2.58 31.60
CA GLN A 390 -15.21 2.98 31.80
C GLN A 390 -14.60 2.29 33.01
N GLU A 391 -15.32 2.27 34.14
CA GLU A 391 -14.90 1.58 35.35
C GLU A 391 -14.76 0.07 35.11
N SER A 392 -15.68 -0.54 34.37
CA SER A 392 -15.69 -2.00 34.17
C SER A 392 -14.64 -2.50 33.16
N ILE A 393 -14.23 -1.69 32.19
CA ILE A 393 -13.36 -2.13 31.08
C ILE A 393 -11.90 -1.70 31.27
N PHE A 394 -11.61 -0.47 31.72
CA PHE A 394 -10.24 0.03 31.75
C PHE A 394 -9.50 -0.34 33.04
N LEU A 395 -8.28 -0.84 32.94
CA LEU A 395 -7.49 -1.23 34.13
C LEU A 395 -6.95 -0.08 34.94
N ASN A 396 -6.72 1.09 34.35
CA ASN A 396 -6.27 2.28 35.06
C ASN A 396 -6.83 3.52 34.35
N PHE A 397 -7.48 4.38 35.12
CA PHE A 397 -7.68 5.79 34.80
C PHE A 397 -6.82 6.63 35.74
#